data_AF-A0A0C4DJN6-F1
#
_entry.id   AF-A0A0C4DJN6-F1
#
_cell.length_a   1.000
_cell.length_b   1.000
_cell.length_c   1.000
_cell.angle_alpha   90.00
_cell.angle_beta   90.00
_cell.angle_gamma   90.00
#
_symmetry.space_group_name_H-M   'P 1'
#
loop_
_entity.id
_entity.type
_entity.pdbx_description
1 polymer ?
#
loop_
_entity_poly.entity_id
_entity_poly.type
_entity_poly.pdbx_seq_one_letter_code
_entity_poly.pdbx_strand_id
1 'polypeptide(L)'
;MSRVMNGLVQHAGGIPGVHDLAREYPRDTAESLIIVTHLLDAREFRELAILRVKGWKYPKGDTFFRGFLAVALRLNPDAWALAFGLPEEQGGHRVLLPDSINVERRLLDITLLAEDMGCETISRDHTDARKFQSRQLEPDRRLGLVICDGATLRNHIRDPNKKDCEARRLTTTQLALGLEHVEPGGTMVILLHKVEAWDTVTILNRFNKFSNINLYKPKPGHETRSSFYLIATNIQTQHPEALAAIEKWKAIWRVLTFEPEECHARVIRKGELSPKQLLDEFGSDLVDLGRPKGGILSTTLCVAGRSRGSKTAGIGSQHIDPWLNSSLGKCPE
;
A
#
# COMPACT_ATOMS: atom_id res chain seq x y z
N MET A 1 -5.09 -25.24 -6.04
CA MET A 1 -6.01 -24.53 -5.12
C MET A 1 -6.77 -25.47 -4.18
N SER A 2 -7.53 -26.48 -4.63
CA SER A 2 -8.37 -27.29 -3.71
C SER A 2 -7.60 -28.03 -2.59
N ARG A 3 -6.43 -28.62 -2.87
CA ARG A 3 -5.61 -29.30 -1.83
C ARG A 3 -5.05 -28.34 -0.78
N VAL A 4 -4.60 -27.15 -1.19
CA VAL A 4 -4.07 -26.12 -0.27
C VAL A 4 -5.18 -25.52 0.57
N MET A 5 -6.36 -25.28 -0.04
CA MET A 5 -7.54 -24.82 0.69
C MET A 5 -8.08 -25.87 1.66
N ASN A 6 -8.07 -27.14 1.29
CA ASN A 6 -8.40 -28.23 2.20
C ASN A 6 -7.40 -28.32 3.36
N GLY A 7 -6.11 -28.09 3.10
CA GLY A 7 -5.07 -28.01 4.13
C GLY A 7 -5.28 -26.83 5.09
N LEU A 8 -5.61 -25.63 4.58
CA LEU A 8 -5.98 -24.46 5.39
C LEU A 8 -7.21 -24.73 6.26
N VAL A 9 -8.27 -25.34 5.70
CA VAL A 9 -9.49 -25.67 6.43
C VAL A 9 -9.24 -26.73 7.51
N GLN A 10 -8.38 -27.71 7.24
CA GLN A 10 -7.98 -28.74 8.21
C GLN A 10 -7.08 -28.18 9.32
N HIS A 11 -6.08 -27.38 8.97
CA HIS A 11 -5.11 -26.78 9.90
C HIS A 11 -5.76 -25.69 10.78
N ALA A 12 -6.68 -24.92 10.21
CA ALA A 12 -7.38 -23.84 10.90
C ALA A 12 -8.75 -24.27 11.47
N GLY A 13 -9.11 -25.55 11.46
CA GLY A 13 -10.46 -26.07 11.77
C GLY A 13 -11.08 -25.69 13.12
N GLY A 14 -10.31 -25.10 14.03
CA GLY A 14 -10.80 -24.53 15.31
C GLY A 14 -11.09 -23.03 15.30
N ILE A 15 -10.83 -22.30 14.20
CA ILE A 15 -11.00 -20.84 14.12
C ILE A 15 -12.39 -20.52 13.53
N PRO A 16 -13.27 -19.79 14.27
CA PRO A 16 -14.56 -19.36 13.74
C PRO A 16 -14.39 -18.50 12.48
N GLY A 17 -15.03 -18.88 11.37
CA GLY A 17 -15.00 -18.13 10.10
C GLY A 17 -13.98 -18.61 9.06
N VAL A 18 -13.29 -19.73 9.27
CA VAL A 18 -12.30 -20.27 8.31
C VAL A 18 -12.90 -20.64 6.94
N HIS A 19 -14.14 -21.12 6.90
CA HIS A 19 -14.85 -21.33 5.65
C HIS A 19 -15.15 -20.01 4.90
N ASP A 20 -15.28 -18.89 5.63
CA ASP A 20 -15.46 -17.56 5.04
C ASP A 20 -14.10 -16.96 4.61
N LEU A 21 -13.02 -17.19 5.38
CA LEU A 21 -11.65 -16.88 4.95
C LEU A 21 -11.34 -17.60 3.63
N ALA A 22 -11.66 -18.89 3.53
CA ALA A 22 -11.48 -19.67 2.32
C ALA A 22 -12.25 -19.12 1.10
N ARG A 23 -13.40 -18.45 1.31
CA ARG A 23 -14.15 -17.72 0.28
C ARG A 23 -13.62 -16.31 -0.02
N GLU A 24 -12.79 -15.74 0.86
CA GLU A 24 -12.13 -14.43 0.70
C GLU A 24 -10.78 -14.53 -0.03
N TYR A 25 -10.10 -15.67 0.08
CA TYR A 25 -8.84 -16.00 -0.62
C TYR A 25 -8.94 -16.60 -2.06
N PRO A 26 -10.08 -16.77 -2.77
CA PRO A 26 -10.09 -17.44 -4.09
C PRO A 26 -9.44 -16.61 -5.20
N ARG A 27 -9.07 -15.35 -4.92
CA ARG A 27 -8.27 -14.48 -5.81
C ARG A 27 -6.80 -14.39 -5.43
N ASP A 28 -6.39 -15.02 -4.34
CA ASP A 28 -5.01 -14.94 -3.87
C ASP A 28 -4.19 -16.10 -4.46
N THR A 29 -2.92 -15.82 -4.77
CA THR A 29 -2.02 -16.77 -5.44
C THR A 29 -1.70 -17.94 -4.51
N ALA A 30 -1.18 -19.04 -5.08
CA ALA A 30 -0.80 -20.21 -4.28
C ALA A 30 0.25 -19.85 -3.21
N GLU A 31 1.10 -18.89 -3.54
CA GLU A 31 2.11 -18.28 -2.69
C GLU A 31 1.48 -17.58 -1.47
N SER A 32 0.48 -16.72 -1.70
CA SER A 32 -0.26 -16.05 -0.62
C SER A 32 -0.89 -17.06 0.34
N LEU A 33 -1.44 -18.17 -0.15
CA LEU A 33 -2.03 -19.21 0.71
C LEU A 33 -0.99 -19.87 1.63
N ILE A 34 0.24 -20.07 1.15
CA ILE A 34 1.33 -20.60 1.97
C ILE A 34 1.68 -19.61 3.08
N ILE A 35 1.80 -18.32 2.74
CA ILE A 35 2.05 -17.25 3.73
C ILE A 35 0.93 -17.19 4.77
N VAL A 36 -0.33 -17.19 4.35
CA VAL A 36 -1.50 -17.18 5.24
C VAL A 36 -1.45 -18.36 6.20
N THR A 37 -1.13 -19.56 5.71
CA THR A 37 -1.05 -20.77 6.53
C THR A 37 0.00 -20.60 7.63
N HIS A 38 1.18 -20.11 7.29
CA HIS A 38 2.24 -19.82 8.26
C HIS A 38 1.82 -18.77 9.29
N LEU A 39 1.20 -17.67 8.85
CA LEU A 39 0.78 -16.59 9.75
C LEU A 39 -0.35 -17.01 10.68
N LEU A 40 -1.24 -17.92 10.27
CA LEU A 40 -2.30 -18.43 11.13
C LEU A 40 -1.77 -19.24 12.34
N ASP A 41 -0.50 -19.65 12.36
CA ASP A 41 0.13 -20.24 13.54
C ASP A 41 0.43 -19.18 14.62
N ALA A 42 0.59 -17.90 14.23
CA ALA A 42 0.71 -16.77 15.14
C ALA A 42 -0.67 -16.30 15.62
N ARG A 43 -0.84 -16.16 16.95
CA ARG A 43 -2.11 -15.75 17.58
C ARG A 43 -2.58 -14.39 17.06
N GLU A 44 -1.63 -13.49 16.93
CA GLU A 44 -1.73 -12.16 16.34
C GLU A 44 -2.51 -12.17 15.03
N PHE A 45 -2.06 -12.94 14.05
CA PHE A 45 -2.67 -12.93 12.72
C PHE A 45 -3.99 -13.68 12.68
N ARG A 46 -4.23 -14.65 13.58
CA ARG A 46 -5.57 -15.24 13.76
C ARG A 46 -6.60 -14.19 14.18
N GLU A 47 -6.25 -13.29 15.10
CA GLU A 47 -7.15 -12.24 15.57
C GLU A 47 -7.43 -11.21 14.45
N LEU A 48 -6.45 -10.85 13.62
CA LEU A 48 -6.65 -10.01 12.43
C LEU A 48 -7.55 -10.67 11.38
N ALA A 49 -7.35 -11.96 11.11
CA ALA A 49 -8.16 -12.71 10.15
C ALA A 49 -9.65 -12.69 10.54
N ILE A 50 -9.95 -12.91 11.82
CA ILE A 50 -11.33 -12.84 12.36
C ILE A 50 -11.92 -11.42 12.22
N LEU A 51 -11.13 -10.38 12.47
CA LEU A 51 -11.58 -8.99 12.37
C LEU A 51 -11.90 -8.57 10.92
N ARG A 52 -11.20 -9.13 9.93
CA ARG A 52 -11.51 -8.88 8.51
C ARG A 52 -12.82 -9.51 8.05
N VAL A 53 -13.10 -10.75 8.47
CA VAL A 53 -14.44 -11.36 8.28
C VAL A 53 -15.52 -10.47 8.92
N LYS A 54 -15.20 -9.88 10.08
CA LYS A 54 -15.87 -8.75 10.74
C LYS A 54 -16.21 -7.61 9.78
N GLY A 55 -15.15 -7.02 9.26
CA GLY A 55 -15.13 -5.81 8.45
C GLY A 55 -15.78 -5.91 7.08
N TRP A 56 -15.72 -7.09 6.46
CA TRP A 56 -16.35 -7.37 5.17
C TRP A 56 -17.87 -7.16 5.20
N LYS A 57 -18.50 -7.35 6.37
CA LYS A 57 -19.94 -7.14 6.55
C LYS A 57 -20.35 -5.67 6.72
N TYR A 58 -19.39 -4.71 6.74
CA TYR A 58 -19.65 -3.28 7.00
C TYR A 58 -18.84 -2.34 6.06
N PRO A 59 -19.41 -1.86 4.93
CA PRO A 59 -18.65 -1.19 3.87
C PRO A 59 -18.44 0.34 4.02
N LYS A 60 -18.95 1.03 5.05
CA LYS A 60 -18.95 2.51 5.13
C LYS A 60 -17.64 3.12 5.69
N GLY A 61 -16.57 3.23 4.90
CA GLY A 61 -15.29 3.77 5.41
C GLY A 61 -14.34 4.39 4.39
N ASP A 62 -14.85 5.20 3.45
CA ASP A 62 -14.06 5.66 2.28
C ASP A 62 -13.70 7.17 2.27
N THR A 63 -13.54 7.81 3.43
CA THR A 63 -13.19 9.25 3.48
C THR A 63 -12.17 9.58 4.57
N PHE A 64 -10.89 9.19 4.42
CA PHE A 64 -9.85 9.69 5.34
C PHE A 64 -8.38 9.67 4.89
N PHE A 65 -7.99 10.03 3.65
CA PHE A 65 -6.53 10.03 3.32
C PHE A 65 -5.98 11.25 2.60
N ARG A 66 -6.74 12.33 2.47
CA ARG A 66 -6.30 13.49 1.67
C ARG A 66 -5.37 14.48 2.37
N GLY A 67 -4.77 14.12 3.51
CA GLY A 67 -4.18 15.07 4.45
C GLY A 67 -2.71 14.90 4.84
N PHE A 68 -2.00 13.85 4.41
CA PHE A 68 -0.64 13.57 4.93
C PHE A 68 0.36 14.69 4.62
N LEU A 69 0.36 15.19 3.39
CA LEU A 69 1.26 16.28 3.01
C LEU A 69 0.93 17.58 3.77
N ALA A 70 -0.35 17.88 4.00
CA ALA A 70 -0.76 19.03 4.80
C ALA A 70 -0.26 18.91 6.25
N VAL A 71 -0.33 17.71 6.84
CA VAL A 71 0.21 17.46 8.18
C VAL A 71 1.73 17.58 8.19
N ALA A 72 2.43 17.03 7.21
CA ALA A 72 3.89 17.10 7.13
C ALA A 72 4.38 18.55 7.04
N LEU A 73 3.78 19.37 6.17
CA LEU A 73 4.10 20.79 6.02
C LEU A 73 3.73 21.60 7.26
N ARG A 74 2.65 21.26 7.96
CA ARG A 74 2.31 21.91 9.23
C ARG A 74 3.33 21.62 10.33
N LEU A 75 3.88 20.40 10.35
CA LEU A 75 4.92 20.00 11.30
C LEU A 75 6.31 20.53 10.91
N ASN A 76 6.52 20.79 9.63
CA ASN A 76 7.76 21.37 9.10
C ASN A 76 7.45 22.48 8.08
N PRO A 77 7.14 23.71 8.55
CA PRO A 77 6.69 24.81 7.68
C PRO A 77 7.71 25.27 6.64
N ASP A 78 9.00 25.07 6.94
CA ASP A 78 10.11 25.44 6.05
C ASP A 78 10.39 24.36 5.00
N ALA A 79 9.72 23.20 5.08
CA ALA A 79 9.87 22.15 4.08
C ALA A 79 9.27 22.58 2.74
N TRP A 80 9.95 22.16 1.68
CA TRP A 80 9.44 22.18 0.32
C TRP A 80 8.87 20.81 -0.05
N ALA A 81 7.82 20.77 -0.86
CA ALA A 81 7.19 19.53 -1.29
C ALA A 81 6.88 19.47 -2.78
N LEU A 82 7.11 18.30 -3.36
CA LEU A 82 6.61 17.89 -4.67
C LEU A 82 5.48 16.90 -4.48
N ALA A 83 4.35 17.12 -5.14
CA ALA A 83 3.22 16.22 -5.08
C ALA A 83 2.72 15.87 -6.49
N PHE A 84 2.57 14.58 -6.74
CA PHE A 84 1.88 14.06 -7.91
C PHE A 84 0.51 13.55 -7.49
N GLY A 85 -0.51 13.88 -8.28
CA GLY A 85 -1.86 13.36 -8.10
C GLY A 85 -2.51 13.12 -9.46
N LEU A 86 -3.50 12.24 -9.53
CA LEU A 86 -4.28 12.09 -10.75
C LEU A 86 -5.28 13.27 -10.87
N PRO A 87 -5.53 13.81 -12.07
CA PRO A 87 -6.59 14.80 -12.28
C PRO A 87 -7.98 14.25 -11.91
N GLU A 88 -8.88 15.10 -11.41
CA GLU A 88 -10.22 14.67 -10.94
C GLU A 88 -11.05 14.05 -12.06
N GLU A 89 -10.96 14.60 -13.26
CA GLU A 89 -11.63 14.11 -14.46
C GLU A 89 -11.16 12.70 -14.90
N GLN A 90 -9.99 12.26 -14.42
CA GLN A 90 -9.46 10.91 -14.64
C GLN A 90 -9.70 9.98 -13.43
N GLY A 91 -10.55 10.39 -12.48
CA GLY A 91 -10.83 9.64 -11.25
C GLY A 91 -9.91 9.99 -10.10
N GLY A 92 -9.11 11.04 -10.24
CA GLY A 92 -8.31 11.60 -9.17
C GLY A 92 -9.12 12.23 -8.06
N HIS A 93 -8.42 12.78 -7.08
CA HIS A 93 -9.01 13.29 -5.86
C HIS A 93 -8.75 14.79 -5.75
N ARG A 94 -9.82 15.59 -5.54
CA ARG A 94 -9.68 17.00 -5.17
C ARG A 94 -8.60 17.23 -4.13
N VAL A 95 -7.59 17.98 -4.52
CA VAL A 95 -6.49 18.34 -3.64
C VAL A 95 -7.02 19.35 -2.63
N LEU A 96 -6.95 18.99 -1.34
CA LEU A 96 -7.41 19.84 -0.24
C LEU A 96 -6.29 20.71 0.34
N LEU A 97 -5.05 20.49 -0.12
CA LEU A 97 -3.91 21.29 0.27
C LEU A 97 -3.98 22.65 -0.43
N PRO A 98 -4.00 23.78 0.32
CA PRO A 98 -3.97 25.11 -0.27
C PRO A 98 -2.72 25.33 -1.11
N ASP A 99 -2.83 26.22 -2.08
CA ASP A 99 -1.71 26.67 -2.89
C ASP A 99 -0.71 27.40 -1.97
N SER A 100 0.55 27.01 -2.03
CA SER A 100 1.63 27.67 -1.30
C SER A 100 2.90 27.66 -2.13
N ILE A 101 3.79 28.63 -1.88
CA ILE A 101 5.05 28.75 -2.63
C ILE A 101 6.02 27.58 -2.38
N ASN A 102 5.85 26.89 -1.25
CA ASN A 102 6.67 25.75 -0.87
C ASN A 102 6.14 24.42 -1.42
N VAL A 103 5.09 24.44 -2.24
CA VAL A 103 4.42 23.24 -2.74
C VAL A 103 4.29 23.29 -4.25
N GLU A 104 5.02 22.40 -4.91
CA GLU A 104 4.84 22.12 -6.33
C GLU A 104 3.89 20.93 -6.49
N ARG A 105 2.74 21.16 -7.14
CA ARG A 105 1.74 20.13 -7.43
C ARG A 105 1.66 19.88 -8.93
N ARG A 106 1.67 18.61 -9.31
CA ARG A 106 1.50 18.18 -10.70
C ARG A 106 0.37 17.16 -10.77
N LEU A 107 -0.63 17.47 -11.59
CA LEU A 107 -1.76 16.59 -11.82
C LEU A 107 -1.52 15.77 -13.09
N LEU A 108 -1.08 14.52 -12.93
CA LEU A 108 -0.75 13.59 -14.02
C LEU A 108 -0.82 12.13 -13.55
N ASP A 109 -0.91 11.20 -14.49
CA ASP A 109 -0.81 9.77 -14.21
C ASP A 109 0.68 9.38 -14.12
N ILE A 110 1.14 9.06 -12.90
CA ILE A 110 2.54 8.69 -12.67
C ILE A 110 2.94 7.42 -13.44
N THR A 111 1.99 6.54 -13.79
CA THR A 111 2.28 5.31 -14.55
C THR A 111 2.65 5.57 -16.01
N LEU A 112 2.52 6.83 -16.46
CA LEU A 112 2.90 7.32 -17.79
C LEU A 112 4.21 8.13 -17.77
N LEU A 113 4.96 8.15 -16.67
CA LEU A 113 6.27 8.78 -16.56
C LEU A 113 7.37 7.87 -17.11
N ALA A 114 7.39 7.68 -18.43
CA ALA A 114 8.27 6.70 -19.06
C ALA A 114 9.76 7.02 -18.90
N GLU A 115 10.15 8.29 -19.05
CA GLU A 115 11.56 8.71 -18.91
C GLU A 115 12.06 8.52 -17.48
N ASP A 116 11.27 8.88 -16.47
CA ASP A 116 11.60 8.65 -15.05
C ASP A 116 11.73 7.14 -14.75
N MET A 117 10.92 6.32 -15.42
CA MET A 117 10.99 4.86 -15.35
C MET A 117 12.06 4.22 -16.27
N GLY A 118 12.96 5.02 -16.86
CA GLY A 118 14.11 4.56 -17.63
C GLY A 118 13.79 4.19 -19.08
N CYS A 119 12.73 4.75 -19.66
CA CYS A 119 12.33 4.50 -21.04
C CYS A 119 12.19 5.81 -21.83
N GLU A 120 13.29 6.23 -22.48
CA GLU A 120 13.35 7.48 -23.25
C GLU A 120 12.73 7.37 -24.65
N THR A 121 12.65 6.16 -25.20
CA THR A 121 12.10 5.93 -26.54
C THR A 121 10.85 5.06 -26.45
N ILE A 122 9.72 5.63 -26.88
CA ILE A 122 8.44 4.93 -27.00
C ILE A 122 8.18 4.62 -28.48
N SER A 123 7.79 3.38 -28.79
CA SER A 123 7.39 3.02 -30.16
C SER A 123 6.20 3.88 -30.60
N ARG A 124 6.26 4.40 -31.83
CA ARG A 124 5.17 5.19 -32.42
C ARG A 124 3.89 4.38 -32.60
N ASP A 125 4.01 3.06 -32.68
CA ASP A 125 2.88 2.14 -32.85
C ASP A 125 2.19 1.79 -31.52
N HIS A 126 2.73 2.26 -30.38
CA HIS A 126 2.09 2.05 -29.08
C HIS A 126 0.81 2.88 -28.98
N THR A 127 -0.31 2.25 -28.62
CA THR A 127 -1.63 2.89 -28.54
C THR A 127 -1.63 4.14 -27.65
N ASP A 128 -0.86 4.12 -26.57
CA ASP A 128 -0.74 5.23 -25.62
C ASP A 128 0.52 6.10 -25.84
N ALA A 129 1.21 5.98 -26.99
CA ALA A 129 2.50 6.67 -27.24
C ALA A 129 2.45 8.18 -26.94
N ARG A 130 1.33 8.85 -27.28
CA ARG A 130 1.14 10.29 -27.06
C ARG A 130 0.78 10.68 -25.62
N LYS A 131 0.49 9.71 -24.74
CA LYS A 131 0.11 9.96 -23.34
C LYS A 131 1.31 9.98 -22.40
N PHE A 132 2.41 9.34 -22.79
CA PHE A 132 3.64 9.35 -22.01
C PHE A 132 4.18 10.76 -21.87
N GLN A 133 4.62 11.08 -20.65
CA GLN A 133 5.15 12.39 -20.30
C GLN A 133 6.68 12.35 -20.33
N SER A 134 7.28 13.51 -20.61
CA SER A 134 8.71 13.73 -20.40
C SER A 134 9.05 13.61 -18.91
N ARG A 135 10.34 13.46 -18.61
CA ARG A 135 10.89 13.40 -17.26
C ARG A 135 10.29 14.48 -16.35
N GLN A 136 9.83 14.06 -15.18
CA GLN A 136 9.25 14.93 -14.17
C GLN A 136 10.15 15.07 -12.94
N LEU A 137 10.99 14.09 -12.65
CA LEU A 137 11.89 14.08 -11.51
C LEU A 137 13.33 14.24 -12.00
N GLU A 138 13.99 15.30 -11.53
CA GLU A 138 15.40 15.53 -11.82
C GLU A 138 16.25 14.40 -11.21
N PRO A 139 17.22 13.82 -11.96
CA PRO A 139 17.98 12.65 -11.51
C PRO A 139 18.72 12.82 -10.19
N ASP A 140 19.11 14.05 -9.85
CA ASP A 140 19.84 14.43 -8.64
C ASP A 140 18.92 14.90 -7.51
N ARG A 141 17.62 15.09 -7.78
CA ARG A 141 16.65 15.48 -6.75
C ARG A 141 16.51 14.38 -5.72
N ARG A 142 16.65 14.75 -4.45
CA ARG A 142 16.45 13.86 -3.30
C ARG A 142 15.42 14.46 -2.33
N LEU A 143 14.72 13.58 -1.62
CA LEU A 143 13.62 13.90 -0.72
C LEU A 143 13.85 13.19 0.63
N GLY A 144 13.87 13.94 1.73
CA GLY A 144 14.00 13.36 3.07
C GLY A 144 12.79 12.50 3.49
N LEU A 145 11.61 12.78 2.92
CA LEU A 145 10.38 12.03 3.14
C LEU A 145 9.63 11.82 1.82
N VAL A 146 9.28 10.56 1.53
CA VAL A 146 8.45 10.18 0.40
C VAL A 146 7.19 9.49 0.90
N ILE A 147 6.03 9.84 0.33
CA ILE A 147 4.74 9.24 0.66
C ILE A 147 4.14 8.63 -0.60
N CYS A 148 3.90 7.33 -0.57
CA CYS A 148 3.27 6.56 -1.64
C CYS A 148 1.88 6.11 -1.18
N ASP A 149 0.84 6.89 -1.52
CA ASP A 149 -0.54 6.66 -1.07
C ASP A 149 -1.53 6.45 -2.24
N GLY A 150 -1.01 6.22 -3.44
CA GLY A 150 -1.81 5.95 -4.63
C GLY A 150 -2.38 4.53 -4.60
N ALA A 151 -3.70 4.41 -4.79
CA ALA A 151 -4.40 3.14 -4.93
C ALA A 151 -5.42 3.20 -6.08
N THR A 152 -5.60 2.09 -6.79
CA THR A 152 -6.64 1.99 -7.83
C THR A 152 -8.01 1.77 -7.19
N LEU A 153 -8.93 2.72 -7.35
CA LEU A 153 -10.24 2.66 -6.68
C LEU A 153 -11.24 1.82 -7.46
N ARG A 154 -12.12 1.11 -6.73
CA ARG A 154 -13.09 0.16 -7.32
C ARG A 154 -14.07 0.80 -8.31
N ASN A 155 -14.27 2.12 -8.22
CA ASN A 155 -15.18 2.93 -9.02
C ASN A 155 -14.53 3.61 -10.23
N HIS A 156 -13.24 3.43 -10.48
CA HIS A 156 -12.61 3.92 -11.71
C HIS A 156 -13.17 3.15 -12.92
N ILE A 157 -13.48 3.86 -14.00
CA ILE A 157 -13.82 3.24 -15.30
C ILE A 157 -12.54 2.59 -15.80
N ARG A 158 -12.46 1.26 -15.70
CA ARG A 158 -11.27 0.48 -16.03
C ARG A 158 -11.44 -0.21 -17.36
N ASP A 159 -10.37 -0.25 -18.15
CA ASP A 159 -10.30 -1.18 -19.28
C ASP A 159 -10.40 -2.62 -18.73
N PRO A 160 -11.44 -3.40 -19.10
CA PRO A 160 -11.61 -4.77 -18.64
C PRO A 160 -10.39 -5.66 -18.92
N ASN A 161 -9.62 -5.34 -19.96
CA ASN A 161 -8.45 -6.10 -20.40
C ASN A 161 -7.16 -5.74 -19.63
N LYS A 162 -7.15 -4.66 -18.83
CA LYS A 162 -5.95 -4.20 -18.09
C LYS A 162 -6.08 -4.28 -16.56
N LYS A 163 -7.18 -4.88 -16.06
CA LYS A 163 -7.61 -4.84 -14.66
C LYS A 163 -6.54 -5.19 -13.61
N ASP A 164 -5.69 -6.19 -13.89
CA ASP A 164 -4.70 -6.67 -12.93
C ASP A 164 -3.32 -5.99 -13.09
N CYS A 165 -3.07 -5.39 -14.26
CA CYS A 165 -1.80 -4.73 -14.57
C CYS A 165 -1.72 -3.32 -13.98
N GLU A 166 -2.83 -2.56 -13.95
CA GLU A 166 -2.82 -1.16 -13.52
C GLU A 166 -2.44 -0.98 -12.06
N ALA A 167 -2.99 -1.79 -11.16
CA ALA A 167 -2.65 -1.72 -9.74
C ALA A 167 -1.16 -2.02 -9.52
N ARG A 168 -0.64 -3.05 -10.22
CA ARG A 168 0.78 -3.42 -10.13
C ARG A 168 1.68 -2.34 -10.74
N ARG A 169 1.34 -1.79 -11.91
CA ARG A 169 2.04 -0.66 -12.55
C ARG A 169 2.11 0.54 -11.61
N LEU A 170 0.99 0.89 -10.98
CA LEU A 170 0.93 2.00 -10.01
C LEU A 170 1.84 1.74 -8.81
N THR A 171 1.76 0.56 -8.19
CA THR A 171 2.62 0.19 -7.07
C THR A 171 4.09 0.21 -7.45
N THR A 172 4.49 -0.43 -8.56
CA THR A 172 5.90 -0.46 -8.97
C THR A 172 6.43 0.92 -9.34
N THR A 173 5.61 1.78 -9.92
CA THR A 173 6.00 3.17 -10.23
C THR A 173 6.24 3.95 -8.94
N GLN A 174 5.30 3.89 -7.98
CA GLN A 174 5.46 4.58 -6.68
C GLN A 174 6.71 4.10 -5.94
N LEU A 175 6.96 2.79 -5.93
CA LEU A 175 8.11 2.20 -5.25
C LEU A 175 9.44 2.56 -5.93
N ALA A 176 9.50 2.49 -7.26
CA ALA A 176 10.70 2.84 -8.02
C ALA A 176 11.07 4.31 -7.85
N LEU A 177 10.14 5.22 -8.18
CA LEU A 177 10.38 6.66 -8.06
C LEU A 177 10.67 7.06 -6.61
N GLY A 178 9.93 6.47 -5.66
CA GLY A 178 10.11 6.79 -4.26
C GLY A 178 11.47 6.37 -3.72
N LEU A 179 11.93 5.16 -4.03
CA LEU A 179 13.22 4.65 -3.54
C LEU A 179 14.41 5.29 -4.28
N GLU A 180 14.25 5.65 -5.55
CA GLU A 180 15.29 6.34 -6.34
C GLU A 180 15.52 7.78 -5.87
N HIS A 181 14.47 8.46 -5.39
CA HIS A 181 14.53 9.86 -4.99
C HIS A 181 14.52 10.08 -3.48
N VAL A 182 14.46 9.05 -2.63
CA VAL A 182 14.64 9.25 -1.18
C VAL A 182 16.12 9.54 -0.87
N GLU A 183 16.37 10.40 0.11
CA GLU A 183 17.73 10.65 0.60
C GLU A 183 18.31 9.42 1.32
N PRO A 184 19.65 9.21 1.31
CA PRO A 184 20.28 8.27 2.23
C PRO A 184 19.90 8.59 3.68
N GLY A 185 19.41 7.59 4.42
CA GLY A 185 18.89 7.76 5.77
C GLY A 185 17.44 8.28 5.83
N GLY A 186 16.85 8.63 4.70
CA GLY A 186 15.49 9.17 4.60
C GLY A 186 14.38 8.16 4.89
N THR A 187 13.14 8.60 4.72
CA THR A 187 11.94 7.85 5.08
C THR A 187 10.97 7.69 3.91
N MET A 188 10.40 6.49 3.76
CA MET A 188 9.26 6.22 2.90
C MET A 188 8.06 5.76 3.72
N VAL A 189 6.89 6.32 3.43
CA VAL A 189 5.59 5.89 3.97
C VAL A 189 4.74 5.36 2.82
N ILE A 190 4.42 4.07 2.84
CA ILE A 190 3.88 3.35 1.68
C ILE A 190 2.57 2.67 2.06
N LEU A 191 1.48 3.00 1.36
CA LEU A 191 0.19 2.33 1.48
C LEU A 191 0.29 0.92 0.89
N LEU A 192 0.01 -0.08 1.72
CA LEU A 192 -0.06 -1.49 1.34
C LEU A 192 -1.40 -2.09 1.76
N HIS A 193 -1.75 -3.22 1.14
CA HIS A 193 -2.98 -3.95 1.41
C HIS A 193 -2.65 -5.41 1.67
N LYS A 194 -3.41 -6.05 2.57
CA LYS A 194 -3.27 -7.48 2.90
C LYS A 194 -1.82 -7.85 3.23
N VAL A 195 -1.44 -7.72 4.51
CA VAL A 195 -0.06 -8.01 4.97
C VAL A 195 0.44 -9.40 4.58
N GLU A 196 -0.47 -10.35 4.41
CA GLU A 196 -0.21 -11.74 4.03
C GLU A 196 -0.21 -12.01 2.51
N ALA A 197 -0.53 -11.00 1.69
CA ALA A 197 -0.46 -11.15 0.23
C ALA A 197 0.99 -11.28 -0.23
N TRP A 198 1.23 -12.17 -1.19
CA TRP A 198 2.57 -12.47 -1.69
C TRP A 198 3.36 -11.22 -2.10
N ASP A 199 2.76 -10.35 -2.93
CA ASP A 199 3.41 -9.10 -3.38
C ASP A 199 3.73 -8.17 -2.20
N THR A 200 2.84 -8.09 -1.21
CA THR A 200 3.05 -7.29 0.00
C THR A 200 4.21 -7.83 0.83
N VAL A 201 4.26 -9.14 1.07
CA VAL A 201 5.34 -9.76 1.84
C VAL A 201 6.69 -9.65 1.13
N THR A 202 6.73 -9.78 -0.19
CA THR A 202 7.97 -9.57 -0.95
C THR A 202 8.45 -8.12 -0.87
N ILE A 203 7.55 -7.14 -0.89
CA ILE A 203 7.90 -5.73 -0.64
C ILE A 203 8.46 -5.57 0.78
N LEU A 204 7.79 -6.09 1.81
CA LEU A 204 8.23 -6.01 3.20
C LEU A 204 9.63 -6.62 3.39
N ASN A 205 9.83 -7.85 2.91
CA ASN A 205 11.12 -8.52 2.97
C ASN A 205 12.21 -7.69 2.29
N ARG A 206 11.91 -7.14 1.10
CA ARG A 206 12.87 -6.34 0.33
C ARG A 206 13.29 -5.08 1.08
N PHE A 207 12.34 -4.31 1.62
CA PHE A 207 12.67 -3.13 2.44
C PHE A 207 13.40 -3.49 3.74
N ASN A 208 13.12 -4.65 4.36
CA ASN A 208 13.81 -5.11 5.57
C ASN A 208 15.33 -5.27 5.35
N LYS A 209 15.77 -5.53 4.12
CA LYS A 209 17.20 -5.72 3.78
C LYS A 209 18.03 -4.44 3.80
N PHE A 210 17.40 -3.28 3.63
CA PHE A 210 18.12 -2.01 3.45
C PHE A 210 17.52 -0.84 4.23
N SER A 211 16.56 -1.10 5.13
CA SER A 211 15.91 -0.07 5.94
C SER A 211 15.35 -0.66 7.24
N ASN A 212 15.04 0.20 8.18
CA ASN A 212 14.28 -0.17 9.37
C ASN A 212 12.78 -0.05 9.05
N ILE A 213 12.04 -1.15 9.12
CA ILE A 213 10.62 -1.19 8.77
C ILE A 213 9.71 -1.31 9.98
N ASN A 214 8.57 -0.63 9.93
CA ASN A 214 7.46 -0.77 10.88
C ASN A 214 6.13 -0.71 10.14
N LEU A 215 5.09 -1.32 10.71
CA LEU A 215 3.75 -1.35 10.12
C LEU A 215 2.76 -0.54 10.93
N TYR A 216 2.16 0.47 10.32
CA TYR A 216 1.19 1.35 10.96
C TYR A 216 -0.20 1.18 10.36
N LYS A 217 -1.20 1.01 11.21
CA LYS A 217 -2.61 1.00 10.81
C LYS A 217 -3.35 2.15 11.51
N PRO A 218 -3.98 3.09 10.78
CA PRO A 218 -4.77 4.18 11.39
C PRO A 218 -5.99 3.67 12.18
N LYS A 219 -6.34 4.36 13.28
CA LYS A 219 -7.42 3.99 14.22
C LYS A 219 -8.84 4.28 13.71
N PRO A 220 -9.23 5.52 13.36
CA PRO A 220 -10.63 5.80 13.05
C PRO A 220 -11.00 5.30 11.65
N GLY A 221 -12.04 4.48 11.53
CA GLY A 221 -12.65 4.13 10.23
C GLY A 221 -11.95 3.05 9.40
N HIS A 222 -10.77 2.55 9.80
CA HIS A 222 -9.95 1.61 9.01
C HIS A 222 -9.60 0.28 9.69
N GLU A 223 -10.06 0.05 10.92
CA GLU A 223 -9.83 -1.20 11.67
C GLU A 223 -10.27 -2.45 10.90
N THR A 224 -11.33 -2.30 10.10
CA THR A 224 -11.96 -3.35 9.30
C THR A 224 -11.38 -3.52 7.89
N ARG A 225 -10.56 -2.57 7.42
CA ARG A 225 -9.95 -2.59 6.07
C ARG A 225 -8.68 -3.44 6.07
N SER A 226 -8.28 -3.97 4.92
CA SER A 226 -7.00 -4.69 4.79
C SER A 226 -5.80 -3.77 4.56
N SER A 227 -6.01 -2.45 4.44
CA SER A 227 -4.94 -1.46 4.25
C SER A 227 -4.16 -1.17 5.54
N PHE A 228 -2.88 -0.83 5.36
CA PHE A 228 -1.95 -0.36 6.38
C PHE A 228 -0.80 0.37 5.67
N TYR A 229 0.04 1.05 6.44
CA TYR A 229 1.24 1.71 5.95
C TYR A 229 2.48 0.94 6.37
N LEU A 230 3.36 0.68 5.42
CA LEU A 230 4.77 0.42 5.70
C LEU A 230 5.45 1.76 5.95
N ILE A 231 6.14 1.88 7.07
CA ILE A 231 7.04 2.99 7.39
C ILE A 231 8.47 2.43 7.31
N ALA A 232 9.20 2.80 6.27
CA ALA A 232 10.60 2.44 6.08
C ALA A 232 11.48 3.65 6.38
N THR A 233 12.38 3.53 7.34
CA THR A 233 13.26 4.62 7.81
C THR A 233 14.72 4.21 7.69
N ASN A 234 15.63 5.18 7.76
CA ASN A 234 17.07 4.93 7.63
C ASN A 234 17.41 4.16 6.35
N ILE A 235 16.82 4.59 5.23
CA ILE A 235 16.94 3.88 3.95
C ILE A 235 18.38 3.98 3.43
N GLN A 236 19.00 2.83 3.20
CA GLN A 236 20.33 2.70 2.62
C GLN A 236 20.21 2.65 1.09
N THR A 237 20.07 3.81 0.45
CA THR A 237 19.78 3.92 -1.00
C THR A 237 20.84 3.29 -1.90
N GLN A 238 22.09 3.23 -1.45
CA GLN A 238 23.21 2.61 -2.19
C GLN A 238 23.39 1.12 -1.87
N HIS A 239 22.54 0.54 -1.01
CA HIS A 239 22.60 -0.89 -0.71
C HIS A 239 22.27 -1.70 -1.98
N PRO A 240 23.01 -2.79 -2.31
CA PRO A 240 22.79 -3.55 -3.53
C PRO A 240 21.34 -4.01 -3.73
N GLU A 241 20.66 -4.42 -2.65
CA GLU A 241 19.24 -4.82 -2.68
C GLU A 241 18.29 -3.65 -2.99
N ALA A 242 18.62 -2.42 -2.60
CA ALA A 242 17.83 -1.24 -2.91
C ALA A 242 17.94 -0.89 -4.40
N LEU A 243 19.17 -0.91 -4.94
CA LEU A 243 19.41 -0.71 -6.38
C LEU A 243 18.73 -1.80 -7.21
N ALA A 244 18.86 -3.06 -6.81
CA ALA A 244 18.20 -4.18 -7.46
C ALA A 244 16.67 -4.07 -7.38
N ALA A 245 16.11 -3.51 -6.29
CA ALA A 245 14.68 -3.25 -6.15
C ALA A 245 14.18 -2.24 -7.19
N ILE A 246 14.88 -1.10 -7.35
CA ILE A 246 14.55 -0.07 -8.34
C ILE A 246 14.53 -0.68 -9.74
N GLU A 247 15.61 -1.36 -10.13
CA GLU A 247 15.73 -2.01 -11.45
C GLU A 247 14.62 -3.04 -11.69
N LYS A 248 14.31 -3.85 -10.67
CA LYS A 248 13.24 -4.84 -10.73
C LYS A 248 11.88 -4.18 -10.93
N TRP A 249 11.56 -3.12 -10.19
CA TRP A 249 10.28 -2.42 -10.31
C TRP A 249 10.14 -1.69 -11.65
N LYS A 250 11.22 -1.06 -12.16
CA LYS A 250 11.25 -0.48 -13.51
C LYS A 250 11.06 -1.53 -14.59
N ALA A 251 11.69 -2.70 -14.47
CA ALA A 251 11.52 -3.82 -15.40
C ALA A 251 10.09 -4.39 -15.37
N ILE A 252 9.47 -4.52 -14.19
CA ILE A 252 8.06 -4.91 -14.07
C ILE A 252 7.15 -3.86 -14.71
N TRP A 253 7.34 -2.57 -14.41
CA TRP A 253 6.55 -1.53 -15.05
C TRP A 253 6.67 -1.59 -16.57
N ARG A 254 7.89 -1.78 -17.10
CA ARG A 254 8.15 -1.86 -18.54
C ARG A 254 7.39 -3.02 -19.20
N VAL A 255 7.50 -4.24 -18.65
CA VAL A 255 6.81 -5.41 -19.23
C VAL A 255 5.29 -5.24 -19.18
N LEU A 256 4.76 -4.69 -18.08
CA LEU A 256 3.31 -4.47 -17.93
C LEU A 256 2.79 -3.33 -18.82
N THR A 257 3.68 -2.45 -19.28
CA THR A 257 3.31 -1.30 -20.11
C THR A 257 3.40 -1.65 -21.60
N PHE A 258 4.43 -2.37 -22.02
CA PHE A 258 4.74 -2.54 -23.45
C PHE A 258 4.59 -3.97 -23.98
N GLU A 259 4.65 -4.99 -23.12
CA GLU A 259 4.75 -6.39 -23.56
C GLU A 259 3.41 -7.12 -23.41
N PRO A 260 3.18 -8.16 -24.24
CA PRO A 260 2.04 -9.06 -24.09
C PRO A 260 2.00 -9.77 -22.73
N GLU A 261 0.79 -10.17 -22.29
CA GLU A 261 0.53 -10.74 -20.97
C GLU A 261 1.37 -12.00 -20.66
N GLU A 262 1.68 -12.78 -21.70
CA GLU A 262 2.48 -14.01 -21.60
C GLU A 262 3.90 -13.74 -21.08
N CYS A 263 4.42 -12.52 -21.30
CA CYS A 263 5.75 -12.12 -20.83
C CYS A 263 5.76 -11.69 -19.35
N HIS A 264 4.61 -11.32 -18.78
CA HIS A 264 4.52 -10.66 -17.47
C HIS A 264 5.02 -11.57 -16.35
N ALA A 265 4.50 -12.79 -16.28
CA ALA A 265 4.77 -13.71 -15.17
C ALA A 265 6.24 -14.12 -15.07
N ARG A 266 6.96 -14.14 -16.20
CA ARG A 266 8.40 -14.42 -16.25
C ARG A 266 9.20 -13.32 -15.56
N VAL A 267 8.93 -12.07 -15.90
CA VAL A 267 9.66 -10.92 -15.34
C VAL A 267 9.29 -10.69 -13.89
N ILE A 268 8.00 -10.79 -13.53
CA ILE A 268 7.52 -10.64 -12.15
C ILE A 268 8.20 -11.65 -11.23
N ARG A 269 8.28 -12.93 -11.62
CA ARG A 269 8.86 -13.99 -10.77
C ARG A 269 10.38 -14.13 -10.84
N LYS A 270 11.05 -13.51 -11.82
CA LYS A 270 12.50 -13.63 -11.99
C LYS A 270 13.25 -13.17 -10.73
N GLY A 271 14.01 -14.07 -10.11
CA GLY A 271 14.80 -13.77 -8.92
C GLY A 271 14.00 -13.61 -7.63
N GLU A 272 12.69 -13.90 -7.64
CA GLU A 272 11.91 -13.96 -6.41
C GLU A 272 12.17 -15.29 -5.69
N LEU A 273 12.19 -15.22 -4.35
CA LEU A 273 12.27 -16.41 -3.50
C LEU A 273 11.01 -17.26 -3.68
N SER A 274 11.13 -18.57 -3.50
CA SER A 274 9.94 -19.39 -3.25
C SER A 274 9.31 -18.99 -1.90
N PRO A 275 8.00 -19.22 -1.70
CA PRO A 275 7.35 -18.92 -0.43
C PRO A 275 8.03 -19.58 0.77
N LYS A 276 8.52 -20.80 0.61
CA LYS A 276 9.25 -21.51 1.66
C LYS A 276 10.55 -20.79 2.01
N GLN A 277 11.38 -20.47 1.01
CA GLN A 277 12.64 -19.75 1.24
C GLN A 277 12.40 -18.38 1.88
N LEU A 278 11.35 -17.67 1.44
CA LEU A 278 11.00 -16.38 2.03
C LEU A 278 10.61 -16.54 3.50
N LEU A 279 9.83 -17.56 3.85
CA LEU A 279 9.43 -17.81 5.23
C LEU A 279 10.61 -18.26 6.09
N ASP A 280 11.54 -19.04 5.53
CA ASP A 280 12.78 -19.42 6.20
C ASP A 280 13.65 -18.17 6.49
N GLU A 281 13.66 -17.18 5.59
CA GLU A 281 14.45 -15.94 5.72
C GLU A 281 13.78 -14.86 6.58
N PHE A 282 12.48 -14.65 6.43
CA PHE A 282 11.76 -13.46 6.92
C PHE A 282 10.49 -13.81 7.72
N GLY A 283 10.15 -15.10 7.90
CA GLY A 283 8.91 -15.50 8.55
C GLY A 283 8.78 -15.03 10.01
N SER A 284 9.87 -15.13 10.79
CA SER A 284 9.88 -14.63 12.17
C SER A 284 9.69 -13.12 12.25
N ASP A 285 10.45 -12.38 11.45
CA ASP A 285 10.36 -10.91 11.38
C ASP A 285 8.95 -10.47 10.93
N LEU A 286 8.35 -11.16 9.96
CA LEU A 286 6.99 -10.91 9.52
C LEU A 286 5.97 -11.11 10.65
N VAL A 287 6.15 -12.13 11.49
CA VAL A 287 5.32 -12.34 12.68
C VAL A 287 5.54 -11.21 13.70
N ASP A 288 6.78 -10.80 13.92
CA ASP A 288 7.14 -9.74 14.85
C ASP A 288 6.59 -8.37 14.44
N LEU A 289 6.57 -8.08 13.13
CA LEU A 289 5.89 -6.90 12.56
C LEU A 289 4.38 -6.88 12.82
N GLY A 290 3.78 -8.04 13.11
CA GLY A 290 2.40 -8.14 13.56
C GLY A 290 2.21 -7.77 15.03
N ARG A 291 3.23 -7.86 15.88
CA ARG A 291 3.07 -7.82 17.35
C ARG A 291 2.76 -6.42 17.91
N PRO A 292 2.14 -6.32 19.11
CA PRO A 292 1.61 -5.06 19.66
C PRO A 292 2.63 -3.96 20.04
N LYS A 293 3.95 -4.18 19.89
CA LYS A 293 4.95 -3.16 20.24
C LYS A 293 5.16 -2.09 19.16
N GLY A 294 4.70 -2.35 17.93
CA GLY A 294 4.81 -1.41 16.79
C GLY A 294 4.10 -1.87 15.52
N GLY A 295 3.26 -2.91 15.59
CA GLY A 295 2.64 -3.57 14.44
C GLY A 295 1.12 -3.37 14.29
N ILE A 296 0.59 -3.95 13.20
CA ILE A 296 -0.82 -3.88 12.77
C ILE A 296 -1.82 -4.22 13.90
N LEU A 297 -1.48 -5.15 14.82
CA LEU A 297 -2.36 -5.54 15.93
C LEU A 297 -2.33 -4.66 17.16
N SER A 298 -1.25 -3.90 17.39
CA SER A 298 -1.17 -2.95 18.52
C SER A 298 -2.40 -2.04 18.53
N THR A 299 -2.74 -1.57 17.33
CA THR A 299 -3.86 -0.68 17.10
C THR A 299 -5.20 -1.43 17.11
N THR A 300 -5.27 -2.61 16.49
CA THR A 300 -6.54 -3.29 16.20
C THR A 300 -7.14 -3.97 17.45
N LEU A 301 -6.32 -4.49 18.38
CA LEU A 301 -6.81 -5.15 19.60
C LEU A 301 -7.28 -4.17 20.69
N CYS A 302 -6.73 -2.95 20.75
CA CYS A 302 -7.16 -1.94 21.71
C CYS A 302 -8.65 -1.56 21.58
N VAL A 303 -9.27 -1.76 20.42
CA VAL A 303 -10.67 -1.39 20.16
C VAL A 303 -11.62 -2.59 20.26
N ALA A 304 -11.17 -3.80 19.93
CA ALA A 304 -11.92 -5.03 20.22
C ALA A 304 -12.17 -5.20 21.73
N GLY A 305 -11.25 -4.74 22.58
CA GLY A 305 -11.42 -4.69 24.03
C GLY A 305 -12.45 -3.66 24.51
N ARG A 306 -12.65 -2.54 23.79
CA ARG A 306 -13.64 -1.50 24.14
C ARG A 306 -15.05 -1.76 23.61
N SER A 307 -15.18 -2.59 22.58
CA SER A 307 -16.49 -3.01 22.04
C SER A 307 -17.14 -4.16 22.83
N ARG A 308 -16.42 -4.75 23.80
CA ARG A 308 -16.99 -5.66 24.80
C ARG A 308 -17.18 -4.94 26.12
N GLY A 309 -18.28 -4.19 26.22
CA GLY A 309 -18.82 -3.73 27.50
C GLY A 309 -18.92 -2.21 27.61
N SER A 310 -20.06 -1.66 27.20
CA SER A 310 -20.71 -0.54 27.88
C SER A 310 -22.09 -0.32 27.25
N LYS A 311 -23.12 -0.85 27.91
CA LYS A 311 -24.46 -0.29 27.84
C LYS A 311 -24.45 0.96 28.73
N THR A 312 -24.90 2.08 28.17
CA THR A 312 -25.44 3.27 28.84
C THR A 312 -24.62 3.87 30.00
N ALA A 313 -24.00 5.03 29.73
CA ALA A 313 -24.08 6.20 30.59
C ALA A 313 -23.58 7.42 29.80
N GLY A 314 -24.41 8.45 29.67
CA GLY A 314 -23.99 9.75 29.15
C GLY A 314 -23.05 10.46 30.12
N ILE A 315 -22.20 11.33 29.57
CA ILE A 315 -21.73 12.63 30.09
C ILE A 315 -20.43 13.00 29.35
N GLY A 316 -20.37 14.23 28.82
CA GLY A 316 -19.14 15.01 28.71
C GLY A 316 -18.37 14.95 27.40
N SER A 317 -18.82 15.73 26.40
CA SER A 317 -17.96 16.21 25.32
C SER A 317 -16.98 17.26 25.82
N GLN A 318 -15.68 17.10 25.59
CA GLN A 318 -14.60 18.10 25.61
C GLN A 318 -13.31 17.31 25.25
N HIS A 319 -12.53 17.51 24.19
CA HIS A 319 -12.36 18.54 23.19
C HIS A 319 -12.11 17.83 21.83
N ILE A 320 -12.86 18.22 20.78
CA ILE A 320 -12.52 17.90 19.39
C ILE A 320 -12.41 19.24 18.67
N ASP A 321 -11.29 19.44 17.97
CA ASP A 321 -10.89 20.70 17.34
C ASP A 321 -11.96 21.27 16.38
N PRO A 322 -12.24 22.60 16.41
CA PRO A 322 -13.31 23.22 15.63
C PRO A 322 -13.15 23.14 14.10
N TRP A 323 -11.96 22.85 13.58
CA TRP A 323 -11.68 22.84 12.13
C TRP A 323 -12.20 21.61 11.38
N LEU A 324 -12.57 20.54 12.08
CA LEU A 324 -13.16 19.33 11.46
C LEU A 324 -14.67 19.47 11.19
N ASN A 325 -15.34 20.46 11.81
CA ASN A 325 -16.79 20.66 11.65
C ASN A 325 -17.18 21.71 10.60
N SER A 326 -16.28 22.60 10.18
CA SER A 326 -16.63 23.71 9.28
C SER A 326 -16.75 23.33 7.80
N SER A 327 -16.41 22.09 7.43
CA SER A 327 -16.39 21.63 6.03
C SER A 327 -17.60 20.79 5.62
N LEU A 328 -18.53 20.53 6.54
CA LEU A 328 -19.84 19.95 6.22
C LEU A 328 -20.83 21.08 5.93
N GLY A 329 -20.64 21.72 4.77
CA GLY A 329 -21.67 22.54 4.16
C GLY A 329 -22.91 21.67 3.93
N LYS A 330 -24.02 22.05 4.55
CA LYS A 330 -25.33 21.43 4.37
C LYS A 330 -25.70 21.47 2.88
N CYS A 331 -25.92 20.32 2.24
CA CYS A 331 -26.71 20.28 1.02
C CYS A 331 -28.18 20.52 1.40
N PRO A 332 -28.94 21.34 0.64
CA PRO A 332 -30.36 21.51 0.86
C PRO A 332 -31.15 20.26 0.49
N GLU A 333 -32.36 20.17 1.05
CA GLU A 333 -33.28 19.03 1.12
C GLU A 333 -33.61 18.33 -0.22
#